data_AF-A0A0S8K793-F1
#
_entry.id   AF-A0A0S8K793-F1
#
_cell.length_a   1.000
_cell.length_b   1.000
_cell.length_c   1.000
_cell.angle_alpha   90.00
_cell.angle_beta   90.00
_cell.angle_gamma   90.00
#
_symmetry.space_group_name_H-M   'P 1'
#
loop_
_entity.id
_entity.type
_entity.pdbx_description
1 polymer ?
#
loop_
_entity_poly.entity_id
_entity_poly.type
_entity_poly.pdbx_seq_one_letter_code
_entity_poly.pdbx_strand_id
1 'polypeptide(L)'
;MISLSYPLRLLLAIVGYLMVYVVGTNVAWALRTPRSVRFAQAIEFARLWGGRLFLGDVLRLAYYLVAPYLVLYWGWASPLDLGLADLDWIRGVGLAVALGAGSLPLLLLLWWQYVRLVENPPMMQQAAWLEQPWGWAFALREAILLESWWALCRSPMLLLAGPYSGVYFGLAAVFAAGLLNTRTRYELGVPGLREDVVLTASLAVVTATLYVFIHNLWLCIALHFVLRMIILHLVYPGMTREDSVGERPAV
;
A
#
# COMPACT_ATOMS: atom_id res chain seq x y z
N MET A 1 35.56 -17.73 -1.36
CA MET A 1 34.33 -17.08 -0.84
C MET A 1 34.04 -15.90 -1.74
N ILE A 2 32.94 -15.92 -2.51
CA ILE A 2 32.60 -14.83 -3.43
C ILE A 2 32.03 -13.67 -2.59
N SER A 3 32.77 -12.57 -2.44
CA SER A 3 32.29 -11.37 -1.76
C SER A 3 31.38 -10.59 -2.68
N LEU A 4 30.06 -10.75 -2.54
CA LEU A 4 29.08 -9.93 -3.25
C LEU A 4 29.18 -8.47 -2.78
N SER A 5 29.07 -7.51 -3.72
CA SER A 5 29.04 -6.08 -3.38
C SER A 5 27.84 -5.76 -2.50
N TYR A 6 27.91 -4.68 -1.72
CA TYR A 6 26.81 -4.24 -0.85
C TYR A 6 25.47 -4.07 -1.60
N PRO A 7 25.40 -3.35 -2.74
CA PRO A 7 24.16 -3.19 -3.49
C PRO A 7 23.60 -4.52 -4.01
N LEU A 8 24.46 -5.45 -4.43
CA LEU A 8 24.04 -6.74 -4.96
C LEU A 8 23.49 -7.67 -3.87
N ARG A 9 24.08 -7.65 -2.66
CA ARG A 9 23.55 -8.38 -1.50
C ARG A 9 22.17 -7.89 -1.12
N LEU A 10 21.99 -6.57 -1.04
CA LEU A 10 20.69 -5.97 -0.74
C LEU A 10 19.66 -6.29 -1.84
N LEU A 11 20.05 -6.18 -3.11
CA LEU A 11 19.19 -6.54 -4.24
C LEU A 11 18.69 -7.99 -4.14
N LEU A 12 19.59 -8.94 -3.90
CA LEU A 12 19.22 -10.35 -3.76
C LEU A 12 18.28 -10.59 -2.57
N ALA A 13 18.51 -9.91 -1.45
CA ALA A 13 17.62 -9.97 -0.29
C ALA A 13 16.22 -9.45 -0.64
N ILE A 14 16.11 -8.32 -1.35
CA ILE A 14 14.82 -7.75 -1.79
C ILE A 14 14.12 -8.65 -2.80
N VAL A 15 14.85 -9.21 -3.77
CA VAL A 15 14.28 -10.18 -4.73
C VAL A 15 13.75 -11.40 -4.01
N GLY A 16 14.50 -11.98 -3.07
CA GLY A 16 14.05 -13.11 -2.26
C GLY A 16 12.80 -12.77 -1.45
N TYR A 17 12.78 -11.60 -0.82
CA TYR A 17 11.64 -11.11 -0.06
C TYR A 17 10.38 -10.90 -0.93
N LEU A 18 10.52 -10.30 -2.12
CA LEU A 18 9.43 -10.16 -3.08
C LEU A 18 8.95 -11.52 -3.64
N MET A 19 9.85 -12.48 -3.82
CA MET A 19 9.46 -13.84 -4.21
C MET A 19 8.65 -14.51 -3.10
N VAL A 20 9.06 -14.39 -1.84
CA VAL A 20 8.30 -14.91 -0.69
C VAL A 20 6.90 -14.27 -0.63
N TYR A 21 6.78 -12.97 -0.89
CA TYR A 21 5.50 -12.29 -1.00
C TYR A 21 4.61 -12.88 -2.10
N VAL A 22 5.14 -12.94 -3.33
CA VAL A 22 4.38 -13.41 -4.49
C VAL A 22 3.97 -14.86 -4.28
N VAL A 23 4.91 -15.75 -3.93
CA VAL A 23 4.62 -17.17 -3.70
C VAL A 23 3.64 -17.33 -2.52
N GLY A 24 3.89 -16.66 -1.39
CA GLY A 24 3.07 -16.75 -0.19
C GLY A 24 1.63 -16.30 -0.43
N THR A 25 1.42 -15.19 -1.13
CA THR A 25 0.09 -14.68 -1.47
C THR A 25 -0.64 -15.58 -2.47
N ASN A 26 0.08 -16.12 -3.46
CA ASN A 26 -0.48 -17.07 -4.43
C ASN A 26 -0.87 -18.41 -3.79
N VAL A 27 -0.03 -18.95 -2.91
CA VAL A 27 -0.33 -20.17 -2.15
C VAL A 27 -1.51 -19.92 -1.22
N ALA A 28 -1.50 -18.84 -0.46
CA ALA A 28 -2.61 -18.48 0.43
C ALA A 28 -3.93 -18.31 -0.33
N TRP A 29 -3.89 -17.77 -1.56
CA TRP A 29 -5.05 -17.65 -2.43
C TRP A 29 -5.53 -19.02 -2.95
N ALA A 30 -4.61 -19.85 -3.46
CA ALA A 30 -4.94 -21.19 -3.97
C ALA A 30 -5.60 -22.08 -2.89
N LEU A 31 -5.14 -21.96 -1.65
CA LEU A 31 -5.70 -22.66 -0.49
C LEU A 31 -7.12 -22.19 -0.11
N ARG A 32 -7.61 -21.04 -0.60
CA ARG A 32 -8.99 -20.59 -0.36
C ARG A 32 -10.03 -21.39 -1.16
N THR A 33 -9.64 -22.01 -2.28
CA THR A 33 -10.56 -22.84 -3.06
C THR A 33 -10.59 -24.27 -2.49
N PRO A 34 -11.71 -24.71 -1.88
CA PRO A 34 -11.77 -26.03 -1.26
C PRO A 34 -11.69 -27.12 -2.33
N ARG A 35 -10.57 -27.83 -2.40
CA ARG A 35 -10.34 -28.92 -3.38
C ARG A 35 -10.39 -30.33 -2.78
N SER A 36 -10.54 -30.49 -1.46
CA SER A 36 -10.81 -31.79 -0.85
C SER A 36 -11.45 -31.68 0.53
N VAL A 37 -12.34 -32.61 0.88
CA VAL A 37 -13.17 -32.56 2.09
C VAL A 37 -12.35 -32.54 3.40
N ARG A 38 -11.28 -33.33 3.48
CA ARG A 38 -10.44 -33.41 4.71
C ARG A 38 -9.51 -32.20 4.88
N PHE A 39 -8.93 -31.72 3.78
CA PHE A 39 -8.03 -30.56 3.83
C PHE A 39 -8.81 -29.25 4.06
N ALA A 40 -10.04 -29.17 3.55
CA ALA A 40 -10.95 -28.05 3.81
C ALA A 40 -11.26 -27.91 5.31
N GLN A 41 -11.51 -29.00 6.03
CA GLN A 41 -11.79 -28.96 7.48
C GLN A 41 -10.60 -28.41 8.30
N ALA A 42 -9.37 -28.83 7.97
CA ALA A 42 -8.18 -28.31 8.65
C ALA A 42 -7.95 -26.81 8.36
N ILE A 43 -8.17 -26.37 7.11
CA ILE A 43 -8.07 -24.97 6.73
C ILE A 43 -9.16 -24.13 7.40
N GLU A 44 -10.40 -24.63 7.48
CA GLU A 44 -11.49 -23.94 8.18
C GLU A 44 -11.19 -23.79 9.67
N PHE A 45 -10.68 -24.84 10.32
CA PHE A 45 -10.26 -24.76 11.70
C PHE A 45 -9.17 -23.70 11.90
N ALA A 46 -8.14 -23.70 11.04
CA ALA A 46 -7.08 -22.69 11.07
C ALA A 46 -7.62 -21.27 10.79
N ARG A 47 -8.61 -21.12 9.90
CA ARG A 47 -9.22 -19.82 9.57
C ARG A 47 -10.08 -19.29 10.73
N LEU A 48 -10.84 -20.16 11.38
CA LEU A 48 -11.65 -19.82 12.56
C LEU A 48 -10.75 -19.38 13.72
N TRP A 49 -9.67 -20.11 13.97
CA TRP A 49 -8.68 -19.72 14.99
C TRP A 49 -7.91 -18.45 14.61
N GLY A 50 -7.47 -18.35 13.35
CA GLY A 50 -6.70 -17.21 12.84
C GLY A 50 -7.48 -15.90 12.87
N GLY A 51 -8.79 -15.94 12.56
CA GLY A 51 -9.68 -14.78 12.67
C GLY A 51 -9.86 -14.32 14.12
N ARG A 52 -9.91 -15.26 15.07
CA ARG A 52 -10.08 -14.96 16.50
C ARG A 52 -8.83 -14.42 17.17
N LEU A 53 -7.65 -14.77 16.66
CA LEU A 53 -6.34 -14.38 17.22
C LEU A 53 -5.71 -13.15 16.54
N PHE A 54 -6.44 -12.44 15.66
CA PHE A 54 -5.88 -11.35 14.84
C PHE A 54 -4.63 -11.76 14.05
N LEU A 55 -4.47 -13.06 13.76
CA LEU A 55 -3.22 -13.62 13.25
C LEU A 55 -2.87 -13.05 11.87
N GLY A 56 -3.88 -12.75 11.05
CA GLY A 56 -3.70 -12.12 9.74
C GLY A 56 -3.10 -10.71 9.83
N ASP A 57 -3.57 -9.90 10.78
CA ASP A 57 -3.08 -8.53 10.98
C ASP A 57 -1.67 -8.53 11.58
N VAL A 58 -1.41 -9.41 12.53
CA VAL A 58 -0.06 -9.60 13.11
C VAL A 58 0.93 -10.07 12.05
N LEU A 59 0.56 -11.07 11.24
CA LEU A 59 1.41 -11.58 10.18
C LEU A 59 1.69 -10.53 9.12
N ARG A 60 0.67 -9.73 8.77
CA ARG A 60 0.83 -8.59 7.86
C ARG A 60 1.81 -7.59 8.45
N LEU A 61 1.58 -7.13 9.68
CA LEU A 61 2.46 -6.17 10.34
C LEU A 61 3.90 -6.68 10.42
N ALA A 62 4.08 -7.94 10.79
CA ALA A 62 5.39 -8.59 10.81
C ALA A 62 6.03 -8.58 9.42
N TYR A 63 5.32 -9.00 8.38
CA TYR A 63 5.85 -9.02 7.01
C TYR A 63 6.32 -7.65 6.52
N TYR A 64 5.56 -6.59 6.82
CA TYR A 64 5.83 -5.23 6.36
C TYR A 64 6.90 -4.50 7.20
N LEU A 65 7.07 -4.82 8.48
CA LEU A 65 7.99 -4.09 9.38
C LEU A 65 9.24 -4.89 9.79
N VAL A 66 9.14 -6.21 9.92
CA VAL A 66 10.28 -7.04 10.34
C VAL A 66 11.35 -7.08 9.26
N ALA A 67 10.98 -7.17 7.99
CA ALA A 67 11.97 -7.18 6.91
C ALA A 67 12.79 -5.88 6.84
N PRO A 68 12.20 -4.67 6.82
CA PRO A 68 12.97 -3.41 6.93
C PRO A 68 13.83 -3.34 8.19
N TYR A 69 13.31 -3.81 9.33
CA TYR A 69 14.06 -3.83 10.58
C TYR A 69 15.27 -4.77 10.52
N LEU A 70 15.11 -5.98 9.99
CA LEU A 70 16.20 -6.97 9.92
C LEU A 70 17.33 -6.51 8.99
N VAL A 71 17.01 -5.89 7.86
CA VAL A 71 18.07 -5.38 6.96
C VAL A 71 18.85 -4.22 7.60
N LEU A 72 18.19 -3.39 8.42
CA LEU A 72 18.86 -2.37 9.22
C LEU A 72 19.71 -2.98 10.33
N TYR A 73 19.15 -3.93 11.08
CA TYR A 73 19.81 -4.61 12.19
C TYR A 73 21.09 -5.34 11.76
N TRP A 74 21.08 -5.98 10.60
CA TRP A 74 22.26 -6.64 10.03
C TRP A 74 23.16 -5.70 9.21
N GLY A 75 22.83 -4.42 9.10
CA GLY A 75 23.61 -3.44 8.33
C GLY A 75 23.63 -3.69 6.82
N TRP A 76 22.62 -4.38 6.29
CA TRP A 76 22.45 -4.59 4.85
C TRP A 76 21.82 -3.41 4.14
N ALA A 77 21.13 -2.54 4.87
CA ALA A 77 20.63 -1.25 4.43
C ALA A 77 21.07 -0.17 5.44
N SER A 78 21.38 1.03 4.97
CA SER A 78 21.58 2.17 5.87
C SER A 78 20.24 2.84 6.20
N PRO A 79 20.10 3.50 7.36
CA PRO A 79 18.92 4.32 7.66
C PRO A 79 18.66 5.41 6.60
N LEU A 80 19.71 5.90 5.94
CA LEU A 80 19.61 6.88 4.87
C LEU A 80 18.92 6.28 3.63
N ASP A 81 19.26 5.04 3.25
CA ASP A 81 18.67 4.35 2.08
C ASP A 81 17.15 4.12 2.22
N LEU A 82 16.65 4.05 3.46
CA LEU A 82 15.22 3.95 3.76
C LEU A 82 14.55 5.31 3.95
N GLY A 83 15.33 6.40 3.99
CA GLY A 83 14.86 7.75 4.28
C GLY A 83 14.51 8.01 5.74
N LEU A 84 15.14 7.29 6.66
CA LEU A 84 14.96 7.46 8.10
C LEU A 84 15.88 8.54 8.71
N ALA A 85 16.96 8.90 8.00
CA ALA A 85 18.03 9.77 8.53
C ALA A 85 18.07 11.20 7.98
N ASP A 86 17.28 11.53 6.95
CA ASP A 86 17.24 12.90 6.42
C ASP A 86 16.32 13.79 7.30
N LEU A 87 16.92 14.77 7.97
CA LEU A 87 16.28 15.62 8.98
C LEU A 87 16.08 17.07 8.53
N ASP A 88 16.24 17.40 7.24
CA ASP A 88 15.89 18.75 6.75
C ASP A 88 14.35 18.91 6.68
N TRP A 89 13.73 18.99 7.86
CA TRP A 89 12.29 19.08 8.02
C TRP A 89 11.70 20.34 7.43
N ILE A 90 12.42 21.48 7.47
CA ILE A 90 11.88 22.74 6.97
C ILE A 90 11.74 22.66 5.45
N ARG A 91 12.82 22.29 4.75
CA ARG A 91 12.77 22.12 3.29
C ARG A 91 11.85 20.98 2.90
N GLY A 92 11.92 19.86 3.62
CA GLY A 92 11.10 18.68 3.37
C GLY A 92 9.61 18.98 3.49
N VAL A 93 9.17 19.64 4.57
CA VAL A 93 7.77 20.04 4.73
C VAL A 93 7.34 20.99 3.62
N GLY A 94 8.16 21.99 3.27
CA GLY A 94 7.86 22.89 2.16
C GLY A 94 7.63 22.16 0.83
N LEU A 95 8.51 21.22 0.49
CA LEU A 95 8.37 20.38 -0.70
C LEU A 95 7.16 19.45 -0.63
N ALA A 96 6.89 18.86 0.55
CA ALA A 96 5.76 17.98 0.75
C ALA A 96 4.42 18.70 0.63
N VAL A 97 4.33 19.93 1.13
CA VAL A 97 3.15 20.79 0.95
C VAL A 97 3.00 21.16 -0.53
N ALA A 98 4.07 21.57 -1.21
CA ALA A 98 4.00 21.95 -2.62
C ALA A 98 3.57 20.78 -3.52
N LEU A 99 4.19 19.60 -3.37
CA LEU A 99 3.87 18.41 -4.15
C LEU A 99 2.52 17.81 -3.73
N GLY A 100 2.18 17.85 -2.44
CA GLY A 100 0.87 17.47 -1.92
C GLY A 100 -0.24 18.32 -2.51
N ALA A 101 -0.09 19.65 -2.48
CA ALA A 101 -1.04 20.59 -3.04
C ALA A 101 -1.16 20.48 -4.57
N GLY A 102 -0.07 20.15 -5.28
CA GLY A 102 -0.12 19.89 -6.72
C GLY A 102 -0.76 18.56 -7.10
N SER A 103 -0.50 17.50 -6.33
CA SER A 103 -1.03 16.15 -6.58
C SER A 103 -2.49 15.99 -6.18
N LEU A 104 -2.94 16.64 -5.10
CA LEU A 104 -4.31 16.56 -4.61
C LEU A 104 -5.38 16.93 -5.67
N PRO A 105 -5.32 18.08 -6.38
CA PRO A 105 -6.32 18.42 -7.39
C PRO A 105 -6.30 17.43 -8.56
N LEU A 106 -5.14 16.86 -8.92
CA LEU A 106 -5.06 15.83 -9.95
C LEU A 106 -5.75 14.53 -9.51
N LEU A 107 -5.52 14.11 -8.26
CA LEU A 107 -6.20 12.95 -7.68
C LEU A 107 -7.71 13.21 -7.57
N LEU A 108 -8.12 14.37 -7.09
CA LEU A 108 -9.54 14.74 -7.00
C LEU A 108 -10.20 14.78 -8.38
N LEU A 109 -9.54 15.37 -9.38
CA LEU A 109 -10.04 15.39 -10.76
C LEU A 109 -10.20 13.97 -11.30
N LEU A 110 -9.20 13.11 -11.11
CA LEU A 110 -9.22 11.71 -11.55
C LEU A 110 -10.40 10.96 -10.93
N TRP A 111 -10.57 11.05 -9.61
CA TRP A 111 -11.64 10.37 -8.90
C TRP A 111 -13.02 10.97 -9.17
N TRP A 112 -13.10 12.28 -9.37
CA TRP A 112 -14.33 12.95 -9.75
C TRP A 112 -14.79 12.55 -11.16
N GLN A 113 -13.86 12.47 -12.11
CA GLN A 113 -14.15 11.94 -13.45
C GLN A 113 -14.57 10.47 -13.37
N TYR A 114 -13.88 9.67 -12.55
CA TYR A 114 -14.25 8.27 -12.33
C TYR A 114 -15.70 8.13 -11.84
N VAL A 115 -16.07 8.83 -10.76
CA VAL A 115 -17.42 8.80 -10.19
C VAL A 115 -18.46 9.30 -11.19
N ARG A 116 -18.14 10.30 -12.02
CA ARG A 116 -19.05 10.76 -13.07
C ARG A 116 -19.29 9.76 -14.19
N LEU A 117 -18.29 8.95 -14.52
CA LEU A 117 -18.35 7.98 -15.61
C LEU A 117 -18.97 6.64 -15.18
N VAL A 118 -19.00 6.35 -13.88
CA VAL A 118 -19.55 5.13 -13.31
C VAL A 118 -20.87 5.47 -12.62
N GLU A 119 -22.00 5.16 -13.25
CA GLU A 119 -23.34 5.57 -12.78
C GLU A 119 -23.70 5.07 -11.37
N ASN A 120 -23.05 4.02 -10.87
CA ASN A 120 -23.22 3.50 -9.51
C ASN A 120 -21.88 2.97 -8.99
N PRO A 121 -20.98 3.85 -8.51
CA PRO A 121 -19.68 3.41 -8.05
C PRO A 121 -19.84 2.54 -6.80
N PRO A 122 -19.27 1.32 -6.78
CA PRO A 122 -19.33 0.46 -5.60
C PRO A 122 -18.58 1.10 -4.42
N MET A 123 -19.04 0.82 -3.20
CA MET A 123 -18.36 1.27 -2.00
C MET A 123 -16.95 0.67 -1.91
N MET A 124 -15.94 1.53 -1.84
CA MET A 124 -14.56 1.16 -1.53
C MET A 124 -14.49 0.51 -0.14
N GLN A 125 -13.81 -0.62 0.00
CA GLN A 125 -13.71 -1.29 1.30
C GLN A 125 -12.99 -0.40 2.33
N GLN A 126 -12.05 0.42 1.88
CA GLN A 126 -11.34 1.37 2.73
C GLN A 126 -12.22 2.53 3.21
N ALA A 127 -13.27 2.91 2.47
CA ALA A 127 -14.18 3.96 2.90
C ALA A 127 -14.99 3.55 4.14
N ALA A 128 -15.30 2.26 4.28
CA ALA A 128 -15.94 1.71 5.48
C ALA A 128 -15.10 1.91 6.76
N TRP A 129 -13.79 2.20 6.66
CA TRP A 129 -13.00 2.59 7.83
C TRP A 129 -13.50 3.90 8.43
N LEU A 130 -13.92 4.87 7.61
CA LEU A 130 -14.36 6.18 8.07
C LEU A 130 -15.64 6.13 8.92
N GLU A 131 -16.41 5.06 8.82
CA GLU A 131 -17.61 4.84 9.63
C GLU A 131 -17.27 4.38 11.06
N GLN A 132 -16.02 3.96 11.30
CA GLN A 132 -15.56 3.48 12.60
C GLN A 132 -14.94 4.63 13.40
N PRO A 133 -15.13 4.70 14.73
CA PRO A 133 -14.58 5.77 15.59
C PRO A 133 -13.06 5.96 15.49
N TRP A 134 -12.34 4.88 15.16
CA TRP A 134 -10.88 4.86 14.99
C TRP A 134 -10.46 4.55 13.55
N GLY A 135 -11.33 4.85 12.58
CA GLY A 135 -11.11 4.63 11.15
C GLY A 135 -9.79 5.17 10.62
N TRP A 136 -9.44 6.37 11.07
CA TRP A 136 -8.20 7.05 10.71
C TRP A 136 -6.95 6.25 11.11
N ALA A 137 -7.00 5.47 12.21
CA ALA A 137 -5.87 4.68 12.66
C ALA A 137 -5.57 3.53 11.69
N PHE A 138 -6.59 2.97 11.02
CA PHE A 138 -6.40 1.98 9.97
C PHE A 138 -5.74 2.59 8.74
N ALA A 139 -6.15 3.80 8.33
CA ALA A 139 -5.53 4.52 7.21
C ALA A 139 -4.06 4.88 7.50
N LEU A 140 -3.76 5.34 8.72
CA LEU A 140 -2.39 5.64 9.14
C LEU A 140 -1.53 4.37 9.20
N ARG A 141 -2.05 3.29 9.80
CA ARG A 141 -1.39 1.99 9.82
C ARG A 141 -1.05 1.54 8.40
N GLU A 142 -2.00 1.62 7.47
CA GLU A 142 -1.81 1.23 6.08
C GLU A 142 -0.71 2.06 5.40
N ALA A 143 -0.69 3.38 5.62
CA ALA A 143 0.37 4.27 5.12
C ALA A 143 1.75 3.86 5.66
N ILE A 144 1.87 3.59 6.97
CA ILE A 144 3.13 3.14 7.59
C ILE A 144 3.61 1.84 6.96
N LEU A 145 2.73 0.84 6.84
CA LEU A 145 3.10 -0.47 6.30
C LEU A 145 3.55 -0.35 4.83
N LEU A 146 2.75 0.31 3.99
CA LEU A 146 3.04 0.43 2.56
C LEU A 146 4.31 1.23 2.31
N GLU A 147 4.47 2.41 2.93
CA GLU A 147 5.66 3.24 2.73
C GLU A 147 6.93 2.55 3.24
N SER A 148 6.85 1.80 4.35
CA SER A 148 7.99 1.01 4.85
C SER A 148 8.40 -0.07 3.86
N TRP A 149 7.42 -0.76 3.26
CA TRP A 149 7.68 -1.78 2.24
C TRP A 149 8.23 -1.19 0.95
N TRP A 150 7.68 -0.07 0.49
CA TRP A 150 8.17 0.64 -0.69
C TRP A 150 9.59 1.19 -0.48
N ALA A 151 9.88 1.72 0.72
CA ALA A 151 11.22 2.14 1.12
C ALA A 151 12.23 1.00 1.04
N LEU A 152 11.86 -0.17 1.55
CA LEU A 152 12.69 -1.36 1.47
C LEU A 152 12.92 -1.76 0.00
N CYS A 153 11.87 -1.81 -0.81
CA CYS A 153 11.97 -2.23 -2.21
C CYS A 153 12.81 -1.28 -3.08
N ARG A 154 12.77 0.04 -2.82
CA ARG A 154 13.57 1.03 -3.57
C ARG A 154 15.03 1.07 -3.14
N SER A 155 15.37 0.70 -1.90
CA SER A 155 16.73 0.84 -1.36
C SER A 155 17.87 0.25 -2.23
N PRO A 156 17.83 -1.00 -2.73
CA PRO A 156 18.89 -1.48 -3.62
C PRO A 156 18.91 -0.75 -4.97
N MET A 157 17.75 -0.29 -5.44
CA MET A 157 17.62 0.39 -6.73
C MET A 157 18.21 1.80 -6.67
N LEU A 158 18.09 2.49 -5.53
CA LEU A 158 18.77 3.76 -5.28
C LEU A 158 20.29 3.62 -5.40
N LEU A 159 20.85 2.54 -4.85
CA LEU A 159 22.28 2.27 -4.89
C LEU A 159 22.79 1.88 -6.29
N LEU A 160 21.96 1.22 -7.09
CA LEU A 160 22.34 0.71 -8.41
C LEU A 160 22.08 1.71 -9.54
N ALA A 161 21.00 2.48 -9.47
CA ALA A 161 20.52 3.35 -10.54
C ALA A 161 20.45 4.83 -10.15
N GLY A 162 20.86 5.19 -8.94
CA GLY A 162 20.84 6.56 -8.43
C GLY A 162 19.47 7.00 -7.89
N PRO A 163 19.37 8.24 -7.36
CA PRO A 163 18.20 8.70 -6.61
C PRO A 163 16.94 8.86 -7.46
N TYR A 164 17.07 9.26 -8.74
CA TYR A 164 15.91 9.42 -9.61
C TYR A 164 15.39 8.07 -10.14
N SER A 165 16.21 7.37 -10.94
CA SER A 165 15.80 6.12 -11.58
C SER A 165 15.59 4.99 -10.56
N GLY A 166 16.36 4.97 -9.47
CA GLY A 166 16.23 3.97 -8.42
C GLY A 166 14.86 3.96 -7.75
N VAL A 167 14.27 5.13 -7.49
CA VAL A 167 12.92 5.22 -6.92
C VAL A 167 11.89 4.59 -7.86
N TYR A 168 11.93 4.94 -9.14
CA TYR A 168 10.96 4.43 -10.12
C TYR A 168 11.17 2.94 -10.43
N PHE A 169 12.41 2.42 -10.41
CA PHE A 169 12.67 0.99 -10.49
C PHE A 169 12.16 0.24 -9.25
N GLY A 170 12.30 0.82 -8.05
CA GLY A 170 11.69 0.31 -6.83
C GLY A 170 10.16 0.23 -6.95
N LEU A 171 9.53 1.30 -7.43
CA LEU A 171 8.09 1.34 -7.68
C LEU A 171 7.65 0.30 -8.73
N ALA A 172 8.41 0.17 -9.83
CA ALA A 172 8.14 -0.84 -10.86
C ALA A 172 8.23 -2.26 -10.29
N ALA A 173 9.19 -2.54 -9.41
CA ALA A 173 9.30 -3.83 -8.73
C ALA A 173 8.10 -4.10 -7.81
N VAL A 174 7.63 -3.10 -7.07
CA VAL A 174 6.42 -3.17 -6.23
C VAL A 174 5.18 -3.46 -7.09
N PHE A 175 5.01 -2.76 -8.22
CA PHE A 175 3.90 -3.01 -9.14
C PHE A 175 3.98 -4.40 -9.79
N ALA A 176 5.16 -4.84 -10.20
CA ALA A 176 5.34 -6.20 -10.72
C ALA A 176 4.96 -7.25 -9.67
N ALA A 177 5.42 -7.11 -8.43
CA ALA A 177 5.06 -8.01 -7.33
C ALA A 177 3.55 -7.97 -7.03
N GLY A 178 2.93 -6.79 -7.08
CA GLY A 178 1.48 -6.62 -6.96
C GLY A 178 0.70 -7.31 -8.08
N LEU A 179 1.11 -7.15 -9.34
CA LEU A 179 0.45 -7.79 -10.48
C LEU A 179 0.65 -9.32 -10.53
N LEU A 180 1.76 -9.82 -9.96
CA LEU A 180 1.99 -11.26 -9.79
C LEU A 180 1.18 -11.86 -8.62
N ASN A 181 0.67 -11.03 -7.71
CA ASN A 181 -0.21 -11.47 -6.63
C ASN A 181 -1.62 -11.78 -7.17
N THR A 182 -2.05 -13.04 -7.06
CA THR A 182 -3.38 -13.46 -7.54
C THR A 182 -4.53 -12.72 -6.86
N ARG A 183 -4.38 -12.35 -5.58
CA ARG A 183 -5.40 -11.56 -4.88
C ARG A 183 -5.57 -10.19 -5.54
N THR A 184 -4.48 -9.48 -5.83
CA THR A 184 -4.53 -8.17 -6.46
C THR A 184 -5.12 -8.26 -7.86
N ARG A 185 -4.79 -9.29 -8.64
CA ARG A 185 -5.43 -9.53 -9.96
C ARG A 185 -6.93 -9.75 -9.84
N TYR A 186 -7.37 -10.50 -8.84
CA TYR A 186 -8.80 -10.69 -8.55
C TYR A 186 -9.45 -9.37 -8.14
N GLU A 187 -8.84 -8.61 -7.22
CA GLU A 187 -9.34 -7.31 -6.75
C GLU A 187 -9.50 -6.32 -7.91
N LEU A 188 -8.55 -6.28 -8.84
CA LEU A 188 -8.66 -5.46 -10.06
C LEU A 188 -9.85 -5.86 -10.96
N GLY A 189 -10.31 -7.10 -10.90
CA GLY A 189 -11.49 -7.57 -11.62
C GLY A 189 -12.82 -7.25 -10.92
N VAL A 190 -12.80 -6.99 -9.61
CA VAL A 190 -14.01 -6.84 -8.79
C VAL A 190 -14.28 -5.37 -8.48
N PRO A 191 -15.45 -4.82 -8.89
CA PRO A 191 -15.85 -3.47 -8.50
C PRO A 191 -15.88 -3.31 -6.97
N GLY A 192 -15.37 -2.20 -6.45
CA GLY A 192 -15.21 -1.86 -5.03
C GLY A 192 -13.80 -2.16 -4.53
N LEU A 193 -13.23 -3.30 -4.93
CA LEU A 193 -11.87 -3.70 -4.58
C LEU A 193 -10.82 -3.12 -5.55
N ARG A 194 -11.19 -2.97 -6.81
CA ARG A 194 -10.33 -2.39 -7.86
C ARG A 194 -9.93 -0.97 -7.50
N GLU A 195 -10.88 -0.19 -7.03
CA GLU A 195 -10.74 1.21 -6.65
C GLU A 195 -9.75 1.37 -5.50
N ASP A 196 -9.78 0.47 -4.52
CA ASP A 196 -8.81 0.43 -3.42
C ASP A 196 -7.37 0.19 -3.91
N VAL A 197 -7.21 -0.72 -4.89
CA VAL A 197 -5.92 -1.01 -5.53
C VAL A 197 -5.45 0.18 -6.34
N VAL A 198 -6.33 0.78 -7.14
CA VAL A 198 -6.02 1.96 -7.98
C VAL A 198 -5.65 3.16 -7.11
N LEU A 199 -6.41 3.44 -6.03
CA LEU A 199 -6.09 4.50 -5.07
C LEU A 199 -4.70 4.29 -4.47
N THR A 200 -4.42 3.08 -4.01
CA THR A 200 -3.13 2.73 -3.43
C THR A 200 -2.00 2.90 -4.44
N ALA A 201 -2.20 2.48 -5.70
CA ALA A 201 -1.22 2.64 -6.77
C ALA A 201 -1.00 4.12 -7.13
N SER A 202 -2.05 4.94 -7.19
CA SER A 202 -1.94 6.39 -7.42
C SER A 202 -1.17 7.07 -6.29
N LEU A 203 -1.45 6.71 -5.03
CA LEU A 203 -0.69 7.23 -3.88
C LEU A 203 0.78 6.80 -3.93
N ALA A 204 1.06 5.55 -4.34
CA ALA A 204 2.43 5.07 -4.52
C ALA A 204 3.23 5.89 -5.54
N VAL A 205 2.61 6.30 -6.66
CA VAL A 205 3.25 7.16 -7.66
C VAL A 205 3.55 8.55 -7.09
N VAL A 206 2.59 9.13 -6.36
CA VAL A 206 2.74 10.45 -5.74
C VAL A 206 3.85 10.43 -4.68
N THR A 207 3.84 9.45 -3.77
CA THR A 207 4.82 9.38 -2.68
C THR A 207 6.19 8.91 -3.16
N ALA A 208 6.28 8.11 -4.22
CA ALA A 208 7.54 7.85 -4.92
C ALA A 208 8.13 9.15 -5.49
N THR A 209 7.32 9.94 -6.20
CA THR A 209 7.76 11.23 -6.74
C THR A 209 8.17 12.19 -5.64
N LEU A 210 7.42 12.24 -4.52
CA LEU A 210 7.80 12.98 -3.32
C LEU A 210 9.18 12.55 -2.79
N TYR A 211 9.40 11.24 -2.69
CA TYR A 211 10.63 10.69 -2.15
C TYR A 211 11.87 11.07 -2.98
N VAL A 212 11.74 11.18 -4.32
CA VAL A 212 12.82 11.66 -5.20
C VAL A 212 13.37 13.03 -4.74
N PHE A 213 12.53 13.90 -4.19
CA PHE A 213 12.94 15.24 -3.77
C PHE A 213 13.33 15.33 -2.30
N ILE A 214 12.64 14.58 -1.43
CA ILE A 214 12.73 14.77 0.02
C ILE A 214 13.60 13.71 0.70
N HIS A 215 13.66 12.49 0.17
CA HIS A 215 14.36 11.35 0.80
C HIS A 215 13.97 11.10 2.29
N ASN A 216 12.77 11.52 2.71
CA ASN A 216 12.29 11.38 4.09
C ASN A 216 11.03 10.50 4.13
N LEU A 217 11.13 9.35 4.80
CA LEU A 217 10.06 8.36 4.92
C LEU A 217 8.87 8.88 5.73
N TRP A 218 9.13 9.63 6.80
CA TRP A 218 8.08 10.14 7.68
C TRP A 218 7.18 11.14 6.96
N LEU A 219 7.76 12.01 6.13
CA LEU A 219 6.99 12.92 5.29
C LEU A 219 6.21 12.19 4.20
N CYS A 220 6.75 11.10 3.65
CA CYS A 220 6.01 10.23 2.73
C CYS A 220 4.81 9.58 3.43
N ILE A 221 4.98 9.02 4.63
CA ILE A 221 3.91 8.43 5.44
C ILE A 221 2.84 9.47 5.76
N ALA A 222 3.23 10.64 6.25
CA ALA A 222 2.30 11.71 6.61
C ALA A 222 1.50 12.18 5.40
N LEU A 223 2.16 12.46 4.26
CA LEU A 223 1.49 12.90 3.05
C LEU A 223 0.57 11.81 2.48
N HIS A 224 1.03 10.56 2.43
CA HIS A 224 0.22 9.42 2.02
C HIS A 224 -1.07 9.35 2.84
N PHE A 225 -0.95 9.37 4.17
CA PHE A 225 -2.07 9.32 5.09
C PHE A 225 -3.05 10.47 4.85
N VAL A 226 -2.56 11.71 4.79
CA VAL A 226 -3.40 12.89 4.57
C VAL A 226 -4.12 12.83 3.23
N LEU A 227 -3.42 12.54 2.13
CA LEU A 227 -4.03 12.43 0.81
C LEU A 227 -5.09 11.33 0.79
N ARG A 228 -4.81 10.16 1.37
CA ARG A 228 -5.79 9.07 1.47
C ARG A 228 -7.04 9.51 2.22
N MET A 229 -6.88 10.15 3.39
CA MET A 229 -8.02 10.63 4.18
C MET A 229 -8.85 11.66 3.42
N ILE A 230 -8.21 12.62 2.74
CA ILE A 230 -8.92 13.64 1.95
C ILE A 230 -9.71 12.99 0.81
N ILE A 231 -9.10 12.07 0.05
CA ILE A 231 -9.80 11.39 -1.06
C ILE A 231 -10.97 10.56 -0.53
N LEU A 232 -10.76 9.77 0.53
CA LEU A 232 -11.84 8.99 1.12
C LEU A 232 -12.97 9.90 1.64
N HIS A 233 -12.67 11.03 2.28
CA HIS A 233 -13.72 11.95 2.78
C HIS A 233 -14.43 12.77 1.71
N LEU A 234 -13.76 13.12 0.59
CA LEU A 234 -14.36 13.99 -0.42
C LEU A 234 -15.08 13.21 -1.52
N VAL A 235 -14.62 12.00 -1.83
CA VAL A 235 -15.21 11.16 -2.89
C VAL A 235 -16.34 10.29 -2.33
N TYR A 236 -16.29 9.89 -1.05
CA TYR A 236 -17.27 8.97 -0.45
C TYR A 236 -18.67 9.54 -0.21
N PRO A 237 -18.87 10.73 0.38
CA PRO A 237 -20.21 11.24 0.70
C PRO A 237 -21.08 11.51 -0.53
N GLY A 238 -20.48 11.62 -1.71
CA GLY A 238 -21.20 11.72 -2.97
C GLY A 238 -21.94 10.43 -3.36
N MET A 239 -21.49 9.27 -2.87
CA MET A 239 -22.04 7.96 -3.24
C MET A 239 -23.27 7.56 -2.42
N THR A 240 -23.43 8.04 -1.19
CA THR A 240 -24.50 7.59 -0.28
C THR A 240 -25.74 8.49 -0.27
N ARG A 241 -25.67 9.68 -0.88
CA ARG A 241 -26.71 10.70 -0.72
C ARG A 241 -27.95 10.50 -1.62
N GLU A 242 -27.86 9.74 -2.70
CA GLU A 242 -28.98 9.56 -3.64
C GLU A 242 -29.95 8.43 -3.26
N ASP A 243 -29.52 7.42 -2.51
CA ASP A 243 -30.38 6.27 -2.16
C ASP A 243 -31.44 6.60 -1.08
N SER A 244 -31.28 7.70 -0.35
CA SER A 244 -32.19 8.07 0.76
C SER A 244 -33.35 9.00 0.36
N VAL A 245 -33.41 9.44 -0.90
CA VAL A 245 -34.44 10.41 -1.36
C VAL A 245 -35.62 9.73 -2.07
N GLY A 246 -35.52 8.45 -2.41
CA GLY A 246 -36.51 7.72 -3.22
C GLY A 246 -37.70 7.09 -2.49
N GLU A 247 -37.64 6.85 -1.18
CA GLU A 247 -38.75 6.28 -0.41
C GLU A 247 -39.58 7.37 0.28
N ARG A 248 -40.33 8.17 -0.49
CA ARG A 248 -41.54 8.80 0.05
C ARG A 248 -42.72 7.86 -0.21
N PRO A 249 -43.38 7.33 0.83
CA PRO A 249 -44.61 6.58 0.62
C PRO A 249 -45.63 7.50 -0.06
N ALA A 250 -46.18 7.05 -1.20
CA ALA A 250 -47.35 7.68 -1.79
C ALA A 250 -48.49 7.60 -0.77
N VAL A 251 -48.97 8.76 -0.32
CA VAL A 251 -50.19 8.91 0.47
C VAL A 251 -51.37 9.05 -0.47
#